data_AF-A0A257UCT3-F1
#
_entry.id   AF-A0A257UCT3-F1
#
_cell.length_a   1.000
_cell.length_b   1.000
_cell.length_c   1.000
_cell.angle_alpha   90.00
_cell.angle_beta   90.00
_cell.angle_gamma   90.00
#
_symmetry.space_group_name_H-M   'P 1'
#
loop_
_entity.id
_entity.type
_entity.pdbx_description
1 polymer ?
#
loop_
_entity_poly.entity_id
_entity_poly.type
_entity_poly.pdbx_seq_one_letter_code
_entity_poly.pdbx_strand_id
1 'polypeptide(L)' 'VPSLGAGAGLFGLASDDDGFGVEKPGVAVAGVVHRPEDVAASVRDATGAAARACVAAGRRA' A
#
# COMPACT_ATOMS: atom_id res chain seq x y z
N VAL A 1 0.44 -11.80 12.59
CA VAL A 1 0.26 -11.48 11.15
C VAL A 1 1.54 -10.87 10.64
N PRO A 2 2.04 -11.23 9.44
CA PRO A 2 3.28 -10.64 8.92
C PRO A 2 3.04 -9.15 8.60
N SER A 3 3.83 -8.26 9.21
CA SER A 3 3.85 -6.82 8.92
C SER A 3 5.22 -6.42 8.35
N LEU A 4 5.36 -5.21 7.79
CA LEU A 4 6.62 -4.74 7.19
C LEU A 4 7.74 -4.63 8.24
N GLY A 5 7.40 -4.37 9.51
CA GLY A 5 8.36 -4.18 10.59
C GLY A 5 9.46 -3.19 10.23
N ALA A 6 10.72 -3.53 10.53
CA ALA A 6 11.88 -2.70 10.17
C ALA A 6 12.15 -2.60 8.65
N GLY A 7 11.48 -3.41 7.82
CA GLY A 7 11.66 -3.45 6.36
C GLY A 7 10.98 -2.33 5.59
N ALA A 8 10.10 -1.55 6.23
CA ALA A 8 9.43 -0.41 5.58
C ALA A 8 10.41 0.64 5.03
N GLY A 9 11.53 0.84 5.74
CA GLY A 9 12.60 1.74 5.33
C GLY A 9 13.29 1.32 4.02
N LEU A 10 13.25 0.04 3.67
CA LEU A 10 13.87 -0.49 2.44
C LEU A 10 13.18 0.03 1.17
N PHE A 11 11.90 0.40 1.28
CA PHE A 11 11.08 0.88 0.17
C PHE A 11 10.68 2.36 0.30
N GLY A 12 11.23 3.08 1.29
CA GLY A 12 10.86 4.47 1.57
C GLY A 12 9.41 4.66 2.06
N LEU A 13 8.75 3.57 2.44
CA LEU A 13 7.37 3.57 2.94
C LEU A 13 7.36 4.08 4.38
N ALA A 14 6.35 4.88 4.75
CA ALA A 14 6.07 5.06 6.18
C ALA A 14 5.35 3.82 6.68
N SER A 15 5.56 3.53 7.96
CA SER A 15 4.74 2.56 8.67
C SER A 15 4.16 3.16 9.93
N ASP A 16 3.04 2.60 10.36
CA ASP A 16 2.43 2.88 11.65
C ASP A 16 3.16 2.13 12.79
N ASP A 17 2.66 2.30 14.01
CA ASP A 17 3.24 1.69 15.23
C ASP A 17 3.14 0.15 15.21
N ASP A 18 2.24 -0.41 14.40
CA ASP A 18 2.05 -1.85 14.21
C ASP A 18 2.91 -2.42 13.05
N GLY A 19 3.63 -1.54 12.34
CA GLY A 19 4.50 -1.88 11.23
C GLY A 19 3.76 -2.13 9.91
N PHE A 20 2.52 -1.64 9.75
CA PHE A 20 1.83 -1.63 8.46
C PHE A 20 2.15 -0.37 7.67
N GLY A 21 2.15 -0.46 6.35
CA GLY A 21 2.48 0.64 5.46
C GLY A 21 1.38 1.70 5.43
N VAL A 22 1.78 2.97 5.53
CA VAL A 22 0.89 4.13 5.48
C VAL A 22 1.02 4.82 4.12
N GLU A 23 -0.12 5.17 3.51
CA GLU A 23 -0.14 5.90 2.24
C GLU A 23 0.55 7.28 2.35
N LYS A 24 1.18 7.71 1.26
CA LYS A 24 1.77 9.05 1.13
C LYS A 24 1.40 9.66 -0.22
N PRO A 25 1.50 10.98 -0.40
CA PRO A 25 1.27 11.61 -1.70
C PRO A 25 2.10 10.94 -2.80
N GLY A 26 1.43 10.34 -3.79
CA GLY A 26 2.07 9.62 -4.90
C GLY A 26 2.48 8.18 -4.62
N VAL A 27 2.22 7.64 -3.42
CA VAL A 27 2.51 6.25 -3.04
C VAL A 27 1.27 5.62 -2.41
N ALA A 28 0.71 4.61 -3.09
CA ALA A 28 -0.39 3.81 -2.58
C ALA A 28 0.14 2.54 -1.90
N VAL A 29 -0.48 2.14 -0.80
CA VAL A 29 -0.20 0.89 -0.09
C VAL A 29 -1.45 0.02 -0.18
N ALA A 30 -1.28 -1.26 -0.49
CA ALA A 30 -2.37 -2.20 -0.58
C ALA A 30 -1.92 -3.56 -0.09
N GLY A 31 -2.87 -4.41 0.25
CA GLY A 31 -2.54 -5.77 0.65
C GLY A 31 -2.37 -5.95 2.15
N VAL A 32 -1.83 -7.12 2.51
CA VAL A 32 -1.39 -7.44 3.88
C VAL A 32 -0.38 -6.41 4.43
N VAL A 33 0.30 -5.71 3.52
CA VAL A 33 1.22 -4.61 3.83
C VAL A 33 0.48 -3.44 4.48
N HIS A 34 -0.76 -3.17 4.11
CA HIS A 34 -1.58 -2.08 4.63
C HIS A 34 -2.34 -2.48 5.91
N ARG A 35 -2.82 -3.73 6.00
CA ARG A 35 -3.56 -4.26 7.16
C ARG A 35 -3.73 -5.77 7.04
N PRO A 36 -4.10 -6.49 8.11
CA PRO A 36 -4.47 -7.89 8.02
C PRO A 36 -5.68 -8.11 7.10
N GLU A 37 -5.54 -8.95 6.08
CA GLU A 37 -6.64 -9.30 5.17
C GLU A 37 -6.38 -10.62 4.45
N ASP A 38 -7.43 -11.18 3.83
CA ASP A 38 -7.35 -12.40 3.03
C ASP A 38 -6.84 -12.14 1.61
N VAL A 39 -6.49 -13.22 0.90
CA VAL A 39 -5.91 -13.16 -0.46
C VAL A 39 -6.84 -12.45 -1.45
N ALA A 40 -8.14 -12.73 -1.41
CA ALA A 40 -9.09 -12.16 -2.36
C ALA A 40 -9.32 -10.66 -2.08
N ALA A 41 -9.40 -10.28 -0.80
CA ALA A 41 -9.44 -8.89 -0.38
C ALA A 41 -8.17 -8.13 -0.83
N SER A 42 -7.01 -8.76 -0.65
CA SER A 42 -5.71 -8.20 -1.03
C SER A 42 -5.57 -7.94 -2.52
N VAL A 43 -6.01 -8.88 -3.36
CA VAL A 43 -6.01 -8.69 -4.83
C VAL A 43 -6.95 -7.57 -5.26
N ARG A 44 -8.13 -7.47 -4.63
CA ARG A 44 -9.10 -6.39 -4.93
C ARG A 44 -8.55 -5.02 -4.53
N ASP A 45 -7.94 -4.92 -3.35
CA ASP A 45 -7.34 -3.68 -2.88
C ASP A 45 -6.19 -3.25 -3.78
N ALA A 46 -5.26 -4.15 -4.10
CA ALA A 46 -4.14 -3.87 -5.00
C ALA A 46 -4.61 -3.44 -6.40
N THR A 47 -5.65 -4.08 -6.93
CA THR A 47 -6.25 -3.68 -8.23
C THR A 47 -6.83 -2.27 -8.16
N GLY A 48 -7.56 -1.96 -7.08
CA GLY A 48 -8.12 -0.63 -6.84
C GLY A 48 -7.02 0.45 -6.69
N ALA A 49 -5.97 0.14 -5.94
CA ALA A 49 -4.82 1.03 -5.76
C ALA A 49 -4.11 1.32 -7.09
N ALA A 50 -3.88 0.29 -7.92
CA ALA A 50 -3.31 0.44 -9.26
C ALA A 50 -4.20 1.31 -10.17
N ALA A 51 -5.52 1.08 -10.17
CA ALA A 51 -6.46 1.90 -10.95
C ALA A 51 -6.43 3.38 -10.52
N ARG A 52 -6.43 3.65 -9.20
CA ARG A 52 -6.31 5.01 -8.65
C ARG A 52 -5.00 5.66 -9.05
N ALA A 53 -3.89 4.93 -9.00
CA ALA A 53 -2.57 5.43 -9.39
C ALA A 53 -2.52 5.77 -10.89
N CYS A 54 -3.08 4.93 -11.77
CA CYS A 54 -3.18 5.19 -13.20
C CYS A 54 -4.00 6.47 -13.49
N VAL A 55 -5.15 6.63 -12.83
CA VAL A 55 -5.98 7.84 -12.96
C VAL A 55 -5.24 9.09 -12.47
N ALA A 56 -4.54 8.99 -11.34
CA ALA A 56 -3.76 10.10 -10.79
C ALA A 56 -2.60 10.50 -11.72
N ALA A 57 -1.94 9.53 -12.35
CA ALA A 57 -0.89 9.78 -13.34
C ALA A 57 -1.46 10.43 -14.61
N GLY A 58 -2.59 9.92 -15.13
CA GLY A 58 -3.23 10.45 -16.34
C GLY A 58 -3.80 11.87 -16.18
N ARG A 59 -4.14 12.30 -14.96
CA ARG A 59 -4.57 13.68 -14.66
C ARG A 59 -3.42 14.68 -14.54
N ARG A 60 -2.17 14.21 -14.43
CA ARG A 60 -0.97 15.06 -14.36
C ARG A 60 -0.33 15.33 -15.72
N ALA A 61 -0.86 14.72 -16.80
CA ALA A 61 -0.41 14.90 -18.17
C ALA A 61 -1.11 16.08 -18.85
#